data_AF-A0A6M3MD48-F1
#
_entry.id   AF-A0A6M3MD48-F1
#
_cell.length_a   1.000
_cell.length_b   1.000
_cell.length_c   1.000
_cell.angle_alpha   90.00
_cell.angle_beta   90.00
_cell.angle_gamma   90.00
#
_symmetry.space_group_name_H-M   'P 1'
#
loop_
_entity.id
_entity.type
_entity.pdbx_description
1 polymer ?
#
loop_
_entity_poly.entity_id
_entity_poly.type
_entity_poly.pdbx_seq_one_letter_code
_entity_poly.pdbx_strand_id
1 'polypeptide(L)'
;MVDKTDFKDGRIINGSVVEPSRDLMTDNGFGESRRLRVDVGDTDFFAGRKFRDYIPLAVPVAGPSIKFRFSSPINFILWAQDLDLTQGALDLRVYTGSTTSGTWVDRVPIGINRMTDRPQPYYEPQCRLALGGGFTGGTEVDMMLLRASAANNSASNVGDKFSERGLPPGIYYGELKTLTGGVAVSDAAQGKYNLEWAERPPFV
;
A
#
# COMPACT_ATOMS: atom_id res chain seq x y z
N MET A 1 -50.76 -21.86 22.80
CA MET A 1 -51.08 -20.44 23.13
C MET A 1 -49.75 -19.72 23.26
N VAL A 2 -49.42 -18.84 22.31
CA VAL A 2 -48.15 -18.10 22.31
C VAL A 2 -48.39 -16.81 23.09
N ASP A 3 -47.58 -16.61 24.14
CA ASP A 3 -47.59 -15.41 24.97
C ASP A 3 -46.95 -14.25 24.19
N LYS A 4 -47.76 -13.21 23.95
CA LYS A 4 -47.38 -11.89 23.44
C LYS A 4 -47.95 -10.89 24.44
N THR A 5 -47.10 -10.37 25.30
CA THR A 5 -47.41 -9.26 26.21
C THR A 5 -46.45 -8.11 25.87
N ASP A 6 -46.88 -7.20 24.99
CA ASP A 6 -47.45 -5.87 25.30
C ASP A 6 -46.41 -4.96 25.97
N PHE A 7 -45.65 -4.12 25.25
CA PHE A 7 -46.09 -2.86 24.60
C PHE A 7 -47.03 -2.01 25.46
N LYS A 8 -46.58 -1.52 26.62
CA LYS A 8 -47.29 -0.46 27.34
C LYS A 8 -46.35 0.61 27.87
N ASP A 9 -45.93 1.53 26.99
CA ASP A 9 -46.06 2.97 27.27
C ASP A 9 -45.98 3.86 26.00
N GLY A 10 -47.11 3.98 25.29
CA GLY A 10 -47.74 5.28 25.08
C GLY A 10 -47.14 6.38 24.19
N ARG A 11 -46.12 6.19 23.34
CA ARG A 11 -45.75 7.18 22.30
C ARG A 11 -45.73 6.60 20.89
N ILE A 12 -46.76 6.95 20.10
CA ILE A 12 -46.74 6.87 18.64
C ILE A 12 -45.81 7.98 18.15
N ILE A 13 -44.64 7.61 17.63
CA ILE A 13 -43.76 8.54 16.92
C ILE A 13 -44.06 8.38 15.43
N ASN A 14 -44.74 9.36 14.85
CA ASN A 14 -44.79 9.52 13.40
C ASN A 14 -43.35 9.73 12.90
N GLY A 15 -42.81 8.72 12.23
CA GLY A 15 -41.39 8.61 11.87
C GLY A 15 -40.66 7.69 12.84
N SER A 16 -40.55 6.40 12.51
CA SER A 16 -39.84 5.42 13.34
C SER A 16 -38.37 5.80 13.47
N VAL A 17 -38.00 6.42 14.59
CA VAL A 17 -36.59 6.60 14.95
C VAL A 17 -36.04 5.21 15.28
N VAL A 18 -35.28 4.64 14.36
CA VAL A 18 -34.56 3.38 14.56
C VAL A 18 -33.32 3.69 15.39
N GLU A 19 -33.25 3.17 16.61
CA GLU A 19 -32.02 3.25 17.40
C GLU A 19 -31.01 2.19 16.91
N PRO A 20 -29.74 2.55 16.66
CA PRO A 20 -28.70 1.59 16.28
C PRO A 20 -28.45 0.57 17.41
N SER A 21 -28.02 -0.64 17.04
CA SER A 21 -27.71 -1.71 18.01
C SER A 21 -26.73 -1.24 19.09
N ARG A 22 -26.90 -1.74 20.32
CA ARG A 22 -26.03 -1.43 21.47
C ARG A 22 -24.56 -1.81 21.21
N ASP A 23 -24.34 -2.83 20.39
CA ASP A 23 -23.00 -3.26 19.97
C ASP A 23 -22.31 -2.23 19.06
N LEU A 24 -23.10 -1.41 18.37
CA LEU A 24 -22.63 -0.36 17.48
C LEU A 24 -22.38 0.96 18.21
N MET A 25 -22.76 1.09 19.49
CA MET A 25 -22.70 2.35 20.25
C MET A 25 -21.66 2.29 21.37
N THR A 26 -20.87 3.34 21.54
CA THR A 26 -19.99 3.50 22.73
C THR A 26 -20.85 3.50 24.00
N ASP A 27 -20.22 3.23 25.14
CA ASP A 27 -20.89 3.20 26.47
C ASP A 27 -22.09 2.24 26.53
N ASN A 28 -22.03 1.14 25.77
CA ASN A 28 -23.08 0.13 25.62
C ASN A 28 -24.47 0.69 25.24
N GLY A 29 -24.50 1.89 24.64
CA GLY A 29 -25.72 2.55 24.16
C GLY A 29 -26.47 3.40 25.18
N PHE A 30 -25.98 3.55 26.43
CA PHE A 30 -26.71 4.22 27.53
C PHE A 30 -26.05 5.50 28.06
N GLY A 31 -24.84 5.85 27.62
CA GLY A 31 -24.15 7.07 28.05
C GLY A 31 -24.65 8.34 27.35
N GLU A 32 -24.59 9.48 28.04
CA GLU A 32 -24.87 10.81 27.45
C GLU A 32 -23.92 11.15 26.29
N SER A 33 -22.78 10.47 26.20
CA SER A 33 -21.78 10.59 25.14
C SER A 33 -21.81 9.43 24.13
N ARG A 34 -22.94 8.71 24.00
CA ARG A 34 -23.06 7.59 23.04
C ARG A 34 -22.74 8.04 21.61
N ARG A 35 -21.74 7.40 21.01
CA ARG A 35 -21.27 7.61 19.63
C ARG A 35 -21.27 6.28 18.89
N LEU A 36 -21.30 6.30 17.56
CA LEU A 36 -21.05 5.10 16.78
C LEU A 36 -19.63 4.60 17.08
N ARG A 37 -19.50 3.31 17.41
CA ARG A 37 -18.20 2.64 17.48
C ARG A 37 -17.65 2.57 16.06
N VAL A 38 -16.62 3.35 15.82
CA VAL A 38 -15.84 3.29 14.58
C VAL A 38 -14.45 2.89 14.98
N ASP A 39 -13.94 1.82 14.39
CA ASP A 39 -12.52 1.53 14.50
C ASP A 39 -11.77 2.59 13.69
N VAL A 40 -10.91 3.34 14.38
CA VAL A 40 -10.13 4.41 13.74
C VAL A 40 -8.95 3.75 13.05
N GLY A 41 -9.15 3.37 11.79
CA GLY A 41 -8.10 2.81 10.95
C GLY A 41 -8.59 2.40 9.56
N ASP A 42 -7.66 1.86 8.78
CA ASP A 42 -7.92 1.40 7.42
C ASP A 42 -8.65 0.06 7.44
N THR A 43 -9.83 -0.01 6.82
CA THR A 43 -10.59 -1.26 6.69
C THR A 43 -9.75 -2.37 6.06
N ASP A 44 -8.86 -2.06 5.11
CA ASP A 44 -8.01 -3.05 4.46
C ASP A 44 -6.90 -3.57 5.37
N PHE A 45 -6.45 -2.76 6.34
CA PHE A 45 -5.53 -3.22 7.37
C PHE A 45 -6.22 -4.27 8.26
N PHE A 46 -7.40 -3.96 8.80
CA PHE A 46 -8.13 -4.89 9.67
C PHE A 46 -8.62 -6.13 8.92
N ALA A 47 -9.02 -6.00 7.66
CA ALA A 47 -9.39 -7.12 6.80
C ALA A 47 -8.20 -7.97 6.32
N GLY A 48 -6.95 -7.58 6.64
CA GLY A 48 -5.75 -8.32 6.24
C GLY A 48 -5.40 -8.21 4.75
N ARG A 49 -5.94 -7.21 4.04
CA ARG A 49 -5.73 -6.97 2.60
C ARG A 49 -4.66 -5.92 2.30
N LYS A 50 -3.99 -5.42 3.34
CA LYS A 50 -2.89 -4.46 3.23
C LYS A 50 -1.54 -5.17 3.35
N PHE A 51 -0.66 -4.89 2.40
CA PHE A 51 0.63 -5.54 2.22
C PHE A 51 1.74 -4.53 2.04
N ARG A 52 2.96 -4.99 2.27
CA ARG A 52 4.19 -4.28 1.97
C ARG A 52 5.27 -5.20 1.43
N ASP A 53 6.21 -4.64 0.70
CA ASP A 53 7.48 -5.26 0.35
C ASP A 53 8.55 -4.16 0.23
N TYR A 54 9.81 -4.57 0.20
CA TYR A 54 10.94 -3.67 0.06
C TYR A 54 12.01 -4.27 -0.84
N ILE A 55 12.63 -3.41 -1.64
CA ILE A 55 13.76 -3.74 -2.49
C ILE A 55 15.02 -3.16 -1.84
N PRO A 56 15.95 -3.99 -1.35
CA PRO A 56 17.25 -3.49 -0.89
C PRO A 56 18.03 -2.93 -2.08
N LEU A 57 18.63 -1.76 -1.91
CA LEU A 57 19.31 -1.03 -2.98
C LEU A 57 20.82 -1.12 -2.81
N ALA A 58 21.47 -1.58 -3.87
CA ALA A 58 22.91 -1.52 -4.08
C ALA A 58 23.16 -1.24 -5.57
N VAL A 59 22.97 0.02 -5.97
CA VAL A 59 23.05 0.43 -7.38
C VAL A 59 24.40 1.11 -7.64
N PRO A 60 25.24 0.58 -8.54
CA PRO A 60 26.55 1.14 -8.81
C PRO A 60 26.45 2.48 -9.55
N VAL A 61 27.46 3.34 -9.38
CA VAL A 61 27.54 4.66 -10.05
C VAL A 61 27.38 4.54 -11.56
N ALA A 62 28.09 3.58 -12.14
CA ALA A 62 27.99 3.18 -13.53
C ALA A 62 27.79 1.66 -13.57
N GLY A 63 26.78 1.19 -14.31
CA GLY A 63 26.51 -0.24 -14.43
C GLY A 63 25.01 -0.55 -14.48
N PRO A 64 24.63 -1.79 -14.11
CA PRO A 64 23.26 -2.26 -14.24
C PRO A 64 22.31 -1.51 -13.31
N SER A 65 21.12 -1.19 -13.82
CA SER A 65 19.97 -0.75 -13.02
C SER A 65 19.33 -1.95 -12.32
N ILE A 66 18.66 -1.69 -11.19
CA ILE A 66 17.75 -2.67 -10.60
C ILE A 66 16.39 -2.51 -11.28
N LYS A 67 15.88 -3.62 -11.83
CA LYS A 67 14.56 -3.68 -12.44
C LYS A 67 13.62 -4.52 -11.60
N PHE A 68 12.39 -4.06 -11.47
CA PHE A 68 11.32 -4.77 -10.79
C PHE A 68 10.03 -4.75 -11.61
N ARG A 69 9.15 -5.69 -11.31
CA ARG A 69 7.82 -5.81 -11.90
C ARG A 69 6.80 -5.98 -10.79
N PHE A 70 5.85 -5.06 -10.69
CA PHE A 70 4.68 -5.20 -9.84
C PHE A 70 3.49 -5.63 -10.70
N SER A 71 2.92 -6.80 -10.42
CA SER A 71 1.80 -7.38 -11.17
C SER A 71 0.57 -7.41 -10.28
N SER A 72 -0.51 -6.78 -10.72
CA SER A 72 -1.80 -6.79 -10.02
C SER A 72 -2.90 -7.33 -10.94
N PRO A 73 -3.58 -8.44 -10.57
CA PRO A 73 -4.74 -8.93 -11.31
C PRO A 73 -6.04 -8.17 -10.97
N ILE A 74 -6.02 -7.32 -9.95
CA ILE A 74 -7.17 -6.60 -9.40
C ILE A 74 -6.88 -5.11 -9.23
N ASN A 75 -7.92 -4.31 -8.98
CA ASN A 75 -7.72 -2.94 -8.53
C ASN A 75 -6.98 -2.95 -7.20
N PHE A 76 -6.13 -1.96 -6.98
CA PHE A 76 -5.42 -1.81 -5.72
C PHE A 76 -5.21 -0.33 -5.42
N ILE A 77 -4.93 -0.05 -4.16
CA ILE A 77 -4.52 1.27 -3.70
C ILE A 77 -3.06 1.19 -3.35
N LEU A 78 -2.24 2.01 -3.99
CA LEU A 78 -0.87 2.23 -3.56
C LEU A 78 -0.88 3.24 -2.42
N TRP A 79 -0.52 2.81 -1.21
CA TRP A 79 -0.53 3.64 0.00
C TRP A 79 0.78 4.39 0.19
N ALA A 80 1.90 3.68 0.01
CA ALA A 80 3.22 4.25 0.17
C ALA A 80 4.15 3.77 -0.94
N GLN A 81 5.00 4.69 -1.36
CA GLN A 81 6.05 4.45 -2.34
C GLN A 81 7.22 5.32 -1.94
N ASP A 82 8.09 4.75 -1.10
CA ASP A 82 9.13 5.51 -0.43
C ASP A 82 10.49 5.07 -0.91
N LEU A 83 11.34 6.05 -1.18
CA LEU A 83 12.74 5.82 -1.47
C LEU A 83 13.55 6.37 -0.31
N ASP A 84 14.34 5.50 0.32
CA ASP A 84 15.25 5.84 1.40
C ASP A 84 16.68 5.52 0.97
N LEU A 85 17.56 6.53 0.98
CA LEU A 85 18.96 6.38 0.64
C LEU A 85 19.84 6.73 1.84
N THR A 86 20.84 5.90 2.12
CA THR A 86 21.92 6.20 3.08
C THR A 86 23.15 6.77 2.40
N GLN A 87 23.26 6.60 1.08
CA GLN A 87 24.36 7.09 0.25
C GLN A 87 23.93 7.18 -1.22
N GLY A 88 24.59 8.05 -1.99
CA GLY A 88 24.47 8.13 -3.44
C GLY A 88 23.24 8.90 -3.92
N ALA A 89 22.93 8.75 -5.21
CA ALA A 89 21.79 9.39 -5.85
C ALA A 89 21.11 8.42 -6.81
N LEU A 90 19.77 8.42 -6.82
CA LEU A 90 18.97 7.46 -7.54
C LEU A 90 17.81 8.14 -8.29
N ASP A 91 17.54 7.62 -9.49
CA ASP A 91 16.38 7.88 -10.33
C ASP A 91 15.55 6.59 -10.38
N LEU A 92 14.37 6.63 -9.77
CA LEU A 92 13.33 5.62 -9.94
C LEU A 92 12.35 6.10 -11.01
N ARG A 93 12.05 5.24 -11.98
CA ARG A 93 10.97 5.44 -12.95
C ARG A 93 10.07 4.22 -12.99
N VAL A 94 8.77 4.45 -13.12
CA VAL A 94 7.75 3.41 -13.24
C VAL A 94 7.04 3.56 -14.58
N TYR A 95 6.81 2.43 -15.26
CA TYR A 95 6.24 2.35 -16.59
C TYR A 95 5.05 1.38 -16.62
N THR A 96 4.13 1.62 -17.55
CA THR A 96 3.07 0.67 -17.93
C THR A 96 3.17 0.34 -19.42
N GLY A 97 2.62 -0.80 -19.83
CA GLY A 97 2.61 -1.22 -21.24
C GLY A 97 3.99 -1.56 -21.82
N SER A 98 5.00 -1.80 -20.98
CA SER A 98 6.34 -2.21 -21.43
C SER A 98 6.38 -3.65 -21.92
N THR A 99 7.30 -3.95 -22.84
CA THR A 99 7.57 -5.32 -23.31
C THR A 99 8.53 -6.01 -22.35
N THR A 100 8.16 -7.17 -21.82
CA THR A 100 8.95 -7.91 -20.85
C THR A 100 10.02 -8.79 -21.51
N SER A 101 11.14 -9.00 -20.81
CA SER A 101 12.23 -9.88 -21.21
C SER A 101 12.93 -10.47 -19.98
N GLY A 102 13.75 -11.51 -20.18
CA GLY A 102 14.51 -12.15 -19.11
C GLY A 102 13.65 -12.91 -18.09
N THR A 103 14.29 -13.31 -16.99
CA THR A 103 13.65 -14.09 -15.91
C THR A 103 13.29 -13.19 -14.74
N TRP A 104 12.04 -13.25 -14.31
CA TRP A 104 11.52 -12.57 -13.14
C TRP A 104 11.38 -13.53 -11.97
N VAL A 105 11.86 -13.14 -10.79
CA VAL A 105 11.75 -13.93 -9.57
C VAL A 105 10.75 -13.25 -8.65
N ASP A 106 9.61 -13.89 -8.44
CA ASP A 106 8.55 -13.39 -7.57
C ASP A 106 8.99 -13.38 -6.10
N ARG A 107 8.55 -12.35 -5.39
CA ARG A 107 8.72 -12.17 -3.94
C ARG A 107 7.38 -12.37 -3.26
N VAL A 108 7.44 -12.79 -2.00
CA VAL A 108 6.26 -13.01 -1.16
C VAL A 108 5.91 -11.69 -0.45
N PRO A 109 4.72 -11.10 -0.70
CA PRO A 109 4.28 -9.91 0.01
C PRO A 109 4.17 -10.13 1.52
N ILE A 110 4.48 -9.10 2.30
CA ILE A 110 4.37 -9.13 3.76
C ILE A 110 3.06 -8.46 4.14
N GLY A 111 2.13 -9.22 4.75
CA GLY A 111 0.90 -8.63 5.32
C GLY A 111 1.23 -7.64 6.44
N ILE A 112 0.63 -6.44 6.41
CA ILE A 112 0.87 -5.40 7.40
C ILE A 112 0.21 -5.75 8.74
N ASN A 113 -1.05 -6.16 8.72
CA ASN A 113 -1.72 -6.67 9.92
C ASN A 113 -1.26 -8.11 10.19
N ARG A 114 -0.52 -8.31 11.28
CA ARG A 114 -0.03 -9.62 11.73
C ARG A 114 -0.56 -10.00 13.12
N MET A 115 -1.63 -9.34 13.58
CA MET A 115 -2.25 -9.66 14.86
C MET A 115 -2.85 -11.07 14.81
N THR A 116 -2.85 -11.76 15.95
CA THR A 116 -3.30 -13.15 16.05
C THR A 116 -4.81 -13.30 15.91
N ASP A 117 -5.55 -12.25 16.21
CA ASP A 117 -7.01 -12.13 16.17
C ASP A 117 -7.54 -11.59 14.83
N ARG A 118 -6.66 -11.34 13.84
CA ARG A 118 -7.10 -10.90 12.51
C ARG A 118 -8.02 -11.93 11.84
N PRO A 119 -8.97 -11.51 10.99
CA PRO A 119 -10.00 -12.37 10.42
C PRO A 119 -9.44 -13.64 9.76
N GLN A 120 -10.15 -14.75 9.97
CA GLN A 120 -9.86 -16.07 9.39
C GLN A 120 -10.95 -16.46 8.38
N PRO A 121 -10.62 -17.17 7.28
CA PRO A 121 -9.26 -17.54 6.87
C PRO A 121 -8.44 -16.31 6.45
N TYR A 122 -7.11 -16.39 6.59
CA TYR A 122 -6.24 -15.31 6.14
C TYR A 122 -6.40 -15.05 4.64
N TYR A 123 -6.54 -13.78 4.30
CA TYR A 123 -6.57 -13.34 2.91
C TYR A 123 -5.22 -13.62 2.24
N GLU A 124 -5.25 -14.30 1.09
CA GLU A 124 -4.05 -14.57 0.29
C GLU A 124 -3.78 -13.39 -0.67
N PRO A 125 -2.55 -12.83 -0.69
CA PRO A 125 -2.22 -11.74 -1.59
C PRO A 125 -2.39 -12.19 -3.05
N GLN A 126 -2.87 -11.29 -3.90
CA GLN A 126 -2.99 -11.49 -5.35
C GLN A 126 -1.94 -10.68 -6.13
N CYS A 127 -1.54 -9.53 -5.61
CA CYS A 127 -0.45 -8.73 -6.17
C CYS A 127 0.91 -9.43 -5.95
N ARG A 128 1.81 -9.29 -6.92
CA ARG A 128 3.16 -9.86 -6.86
C ARG A 128 4.19 -8.81 -7.20
N LEU A 129 5.24 -8.71 -6.39
CA LEU A 129 6.47 -7.99 -6.73
C LEU A 129 7.50 -9.02 -7.21
N ALA A 130 8.16 -8.74 -8.33
CA ALA A 130 9.22 -9.58 -8.86
C ALA A 130 10.47 -8.76 -9.16
N LEU A 131 11.64 -9.35 -8.98
CA LEU A 131 12.94 -8.74 -9.30
C LEU A 131 13.64 -9.44 -10.45
N GLY A 132 14.59 -8.75 -11.05
CA GLY A 132 15.40 -9.25 -12.15
C GLY A 132 14.81 -8.85 -13.49
N GLY A 133 14.85 -9.77 -14.45
CA GLY A 133 14.32 -9.59 -15.79
C GLY A 133 14.80 -8.33 -16.50
N GLY A 134 14.04 -7.94 -17.51
CA GLY A 134 14.24 -6.72 -18.26
C GLY A 134 12.93 -6.26 -18.87
N PHE A 135 12.88 -4.99 -19.25
CA PHE A 135 11.78 -4.44 -20.02
C PHE A 135 12.26 -3.30 -20.91
N THR A 136 11.51 -3.05 -21.99
CA THR A 136 11.73 -1.94 -22.92
C THR A 136 10.40 -1.33 -23.35
N GLY A 137 10.42 -0.05 -23.74
CA GLY A 137 9.22 0.70 -24.14
C GLY A 137 8.24 0.92 -22.99
N GLY A 138 6.98 1.23 -23.34
CA GLY A 138 5.93 1.58 -22.41
C GLY A 138 5.82 3.09 -22.15
N THR A 139 4.86 3.45 -21.31
CA THR A 139 4.57 4.83 -20.91
C THR A 139 5.02 5.03 -19.47
N GLU A 140 5.88 6.04 -19.24
CA GLU A 140 6.26 6.45 -17.88
C GLU A 140 5.04 7.00 -17.15
N VAL A 141 4.75 6.46 -15.97
CA VAL A 141 3.60 6.83 -15.14
C VAL A 141 4.01 7.43 -13.80
N ASP A 142 5.27 7.24 -13.40
CA ASP A 142 5.78 7.79 -12.15
C ASP A 142 7.30 7.96 -12.18
N MET A 143 7.79 8.92 -11.40
CA MET A 143 9.20 9.21 -11.22
C MET A 143 9.48 9.66 -9.79
N MET A 144 10.56 9.14 -9.21
CA MET A 144 11.12 9.66 -7.97
C MET A 144 12.63 9.82 -8.09
N LEU A 145 13.12 11.02 -7.79
CA LEU A 145 14.54 11.30 -7.71
C LEU A 145 14.90 11.51 -6.24
N LEU A 146 16.03 10.97 -5.81
CA LEU A 146 16.54 11.19 -4.46
C LEU A 146 18.06 11.21 -4.46
N ARG A 147 18.63 12.08 -3.63
CA ARG A 147 20.07 12.17 -3.41
C ARG A 147 20.33 12.29 -1.91
N ALA A 148 21.10 11.36 -1.37
CA ALA A 148 21.72 11.52 -0.07
C ALA A 148 22.80 12.61 -0.17
N SER A 149 22.84 13.54 0.79
CA SER A 149 24.02 14.40 0.91
C SER A 149 25.23 13.55 1.30
N ALA A 150 26.44 13.99 0.95
CA ALA A 150 27.67 13.20 1.00
C ALA A 150 27.88 12.34 2.28
N ALA A 151 28.54 11.19 2.09
CA ALA A 151 29.11 10.27 3.09
C ALA A 151 28.26 10.05 4.37
N ASN A 152 27.48 8.96 4.39
CA ASN A 152 26.70 8.48 5.54
C ASN A 152 25.51 9.35 5.97
N ASN A 153 25.00 10.23 5.11
CA ASN A 153 23.76 10.95 5.42
C ASN A 153 22.54 10.30 4.78
N SER A 154 21.41 10.29 5.50
CA SER A 154 20.15 9.73 4.99
C SER A 154 19.33 10.79 4.27
N ALA A 155 18.76 10.43 3.12
CA ALA A 155 17.68 11.18 2.50
C ALA A 155 16.48 10.27 2.28
N SER A 156 15.28 10.83 2.36
CA SER A 156 14.02 10.17 2.04
C SER A 156 13.09 11.14 1.33
N ASN A 157 12.30 10.64 0.40
CA ASN A 157 11.19 11.41 -0.14
C ASN A 157 10.03 11.33 0.85
N VAL A 158 9.93 12.31 1.76
CA VAL A 158 8.76 12.44 2.64
C VAL A 158 7.73 13.30 1.92
N GLY A 159 6.76 12.65 1.27
CA GLY A 159 5.58 13.32 0.71
C GLY A 159 4.39 13.19 1.66
N ASP A 160 3.89 14.31 2.17
CA ASP A 160 2.67 14.38 2.99
C ASP A 160 1.49 13.68 2.28
N LYS A 161 0.99 12.60 2.88
CA LYS A 161 -0.41 12.08 2.88
C LYS A 161 -1.27 12.15 1.60
N PHE A 162 -0.69 12.32 0.42
CA PHE A 162 -1.36 12.34 -0.89
C PHE A 162 -0.72 11.35 -1.90
N SER A 163 0.15 10.43 -1.45
CA SER A 163 0.68 9.33 -2.27
C SER A 163 -0.35 8.24 -2.56
N GLU A 164 -1.51 8.28 -1.89
CA GLU A 164 -2.58 7.31 -2.07
C GLU A 164 -3.12 7.39 -3.50
N ARG A 165 -2.93 6.32 -4.26
CA ARG A 165 -3.39 6.25 -5.65
C ARG A 165 -4.14 4.95 -5.89
N GLY A 166 -5.37 5.07 -6.37
CA GLY A 166 -6.11 3.94 -6.93
C GLY A 166 -5.54 3.60 -8.31
N LEU A 167 -5.15 2.34 -8.48
CA LEU A 167 -4.53 1.85 -9.71
C LEU A 167 -5.30 0.62 -10.24
N PRO A 168 -5.51 0.53 -11.56
CA PRO A 168 -6.21 -0.61 -12.16
C PRO A 168 -5.37 -1.89 -12.14
N PRO A 169 -5.98 -3.05 -12.44
CA PRO A 169 -5.22 -4.25 -12.78
C PRO A 169 -4.21 -3.95 -13.90
N GLY A 170 -3.02 -4.51 -13.77
CA GLY A 170 -1.96 -4.28 -14.73
C GLY A 170 -0.61 -4.73 -14.25
N ILE A 171 0.36 -4.57 -15.14
CA ILE A 171 1.77 -4.81 -14.86
C ILE A 171 2.50 -3.48 -14.93
N TYR A 172 3.16 -3.14 -13.82
CA TYR A 172 3.95 -1.95 -13.63
C TYR A 172 5.42 -2.35 -13.58
N TYR A 173 6.25 -1.69 -14.36
CA TYR A 173 7.68 -1.96 -14.46
C TYR A 173 8.45 -0.82 -13.84
N GLY A 174 9.33 -1.11 -12.90
CA GLY A 174 10.17 -0.12 -12.27
C GLY A 174 11.63 -0.29 -12.66
N GLU A 175 12.31 0.83 -12.86
CA GLU A 175 13.77 0.89 -13.02
C GLU A 175 14.37 1.86 -12.02
N LEU A 176 15.32 1.36 -11.23
CA LEU A 176 16.12 2.10 -10.27
C LEU A 176 17.55 2.18 -10.79
N LYS A 177 18.00 3.38 -11.14
CA LYS A 177 19.35 3.62 -11.66
C LYS A 177 20.00 4.81 -10.96
N THR A 178 21.32 4.88 -11.01
CA THR A 178 22.03 6.06 -10.52
C THR A 178 21.56 7.31 -11.27
N LEU A 179 21.34 8.41 -10.55
CA LEU A 179 20.90 9.68 -11.12
C LEU A 179 21.92 10.19 -12.14
N THR A 180 21.47 10.45 -13.38
CA THR A 180 22.29 11.00 -14.47
C THR A 180 21.76 12.34 -14.94
N GLY A 181 22.63 13.29 -15.33
CA GLY A 181 22.20 14.57 -15.91
C GLY A 181 22.79 15.81 -15.23
N GLY A 182 24.12 15.94 -15.22
CA GLY A 182 24.81 17.12 -14.71
C GLY A 182 25.15 17.09 -13.21
N VAL A 183 24.75 16.04 -12.50
CA VAL A 183 25.14 15.80 -11.10
C VAL A 183 26.26 14.75 -11.08
N ALA A 184 27.44 15.12 -10.58
CA ALA A 184 28.49 14.16 -10.32
C ALA A 184 28.08 13.29 -9.11
N VAL A 185 27.93 11.99 -9.37
CA VAL A 185 27.70 10.96 -8.35
C VAL A 185 28.95 10.10 -8.29
N SER A 186 29.67 10.12 -7.17
CA SER A 186 30.90 9.36 -6.96
C SER A 186 30.67 8.03 -6.24
N ASP A 187 29.51 7.87 -5.63
CA ASP A 187 29.23 6.80 -4.69
C ASP A 187 28.05 5.97 -5.15
N ALA A 188 28.14 4.65 -4.98
CA ALA A 188 27.02 3.75 -5.24
C ALA A 188 25.81 4.14 -4.38
N ALA A 189 24.61 4.07 -4.96
CA ALA A 189 23.39 4.32 -4.22
C ALA A 189 23.06 3.11 -3.34
N GLN A 190 22.94 3.36 -2.04
CA GLN A 190 22.60 2.37 -1.03
C GLN A 190 21.36 2.80 -0.26
N GLY A 191 20.52 1.83 0.08
CA GLY A 191 19.30 2.10 0.83
C GLY A 191 18.21 1.06 0.58
N LYS A 192 16.96 1.50 0.57
CA LYS A 192 15.80 0.65 0.30
C LYS A 192 14.72 1.44 -0.44
N TYR A 193 13.97 0.71 -1.26
CA TYR A 193 12.72 1.18 -1.82
C TYR A 193 11.57 0.41 -1.19
N ASN A 194 10.62 1.11 -0.57
CA ASN A 194 9.48 0.52 0.12
C ASN A 194 8.21 0.72 -0.69
N LEU A 195 7.37 -0.31 -0.70
CA LEU A 195 6.03 -0.27 -1.28
C LEU A 195 5.03 -0.75 -0.24
N GLU A 196 3.93 0.00 -0.10
CA GLU A 196 2.75 -0.45 0.65
C GLU A 196 1.51 -0.32 -0.22
N TRP A 197 0.69 -1.37 -0.26
CA TRP A 197 -0.54 -1.38 -1.04
C TRP A 197 -1.68 -2.09 -0.32
N ALA A 198 -2.90 -1.78 -0.72
CA ALA A 198 -4.11 -2.49 -0.30
C ALA A 198 -4.83 -3.06 -1.52
N GLU A 199 -5.18 -4.33 -1.45
CA GLU A 199 -5.91 -5.01 -2.52
C GLU A 199 -7.41 -4.71 -2.44
N ARG A 200 -8.01 -4.38 -3.59
CA ARG A 200 -9.45 -4.13 -3.74
C ARG A 200 -10.07 -5.26 -4.59
N PRO A 201 -10.26 -6.46 -4.01
CA PRO A 201 -10.96 -7.51 -4.71
C PRO A 201 -12.38 -7.03 -5.05
N PRO A 202 -12.95 -7.45 -6.20
CA PRO A 202 -14.33 -7.13 -6.51
C PRO A 202 -15.25 -7.63 -5.39
N PHE A 203 -16.31 -6.89 -5.10
CA PHE A 203 -17.35 -7.36 -4.18
C PHE A 203 -17.91 -8.67 -4.73
N VAL A 204 -17.75 -9.76 -3.98
CA VAL A 204 -18.38 -11.06 -4.23
C VAL A 204 -19.71 -11.10 -3.53
#